data_AF-A0A256ZGU1-F1
#
_entry.id   AF-A0A256ZGU1-F1
#
_cell.length_a   1.000
_cell.length_b   1.000
_cell.length_c   1.000
_cell.angle_alpha   90.00
_cell.angle_beta   90.00
_cell.angle_gamma   90.00
#
_symmetry.space_group_name_H-M   'P 1'
#
loop_
_entity.id
_entity.type
_entity.pdbx_description
1 polymer ?
#
loop_
_entity_poly.entity_id
_entity_poly.type
_entity_poly.pdbx_seq_one_letter_code
_entity_poly.pdbx_strand_id
1 'polypeptide(L)'
;WRLKLMTLPNADYLRRKGLVPVFDMVRSVVIDFPVYCERLYKFGRLLFPVKKDPYRFAEAYWRINRVREEELLNALRTRSDWDLLAVYFDLADCVGHRFMASDIGEVRRAYQYLDGVAEEVRGVVGSDAFVLIVSDHGMDSRGRHSLRSFYSFSHDIPWRPRRVYDFKPLILKVVLHGLEGLS
;
A
#
# COMPACT_ATOMS: atom_id res chain seq x y z
N TRP A 1 -24.15 -18.55 14.50
CA TRP A 1 -23.53 -17.27 14.08
C TRP A 1 -23.51 -17.21 12.56
N ARG A 2 -24.42 -16.46 11.93
CA ARG A 2 -24.36 -16.24 10.47
C ARG A 2 -23.20 -15.27 10.22
N LEU A 3 -22.07 -15.78 9.72
CA LEU A 3 -21.10 -14.94 9.03
C LEU A 3 -21.84 -14.27 7.88
N LYS A 4 -22.21 -13.00 8.04
CA LYS A 4 -22.42 -12.14 6.87
C LYS A 4 -21.08 -12.16 6.16
N LEU A 5 -21.02 -12.83 5.01
CA LEU A 5 -20.01 -12.54 4.01
C LEU A 5 -20.14 -11.04 3.73
N MET A 6 -19.32 -10.22 4.39
CA MET A 6 -19.01 -8.91 3.85
C MET A 6 -18.40 -9.21 2.50
N THR A 7 -19.18 -9.04 1.43
CA THR A 7 -18.62 -8.88 0.10
C THR A 7 -17.70 -7.68 0.21
N LEU A 8 -16.40 -7.95 0.35
CA LEU A 8 -15.40 -6.90 0.31
C LEU A 8 -15.58 -6.16 -1.02
N PRO A 9 -15.44 -4.83 -1.04
CA PRO A 9 -15.48 -4.09 -2.29
C PRO A 9 -14.54 -4.75 -3.28
N ASN A 10 -15.04 -5.12 -4.45
CA ASN A 10 -14.24 -5.49 -5.61
C ASN A 10 -14.45 -4.43 -6.71
N ALA A 11 -13.72 -4.51 -7.82
CA ALA A 11 -13.86 -3.54 -8.91
C ALA A 11 -15.33 -3.37 -9.36
N ASP A 12 -16.10 -4.45 -9.42
CA ASP A 12 -17.54 -4.40 -9.76
C ASP A 12 -18.38 -3.65 -8.72
N TYR A 13 -18.07 -3.80 -7.44
CA TYR A 13 -18.74 -3.03 -6.38
C TYR A 13 -18.51 -1.54 -6.56
N LEU A 14 -17.27 -1.11 -6.86
CA LEU A 14 -16.95 0.29 -7.10
C LEU A 14 -17.68 0.82 -8.34
N ARG A 15 -17.68 0.05 -9.43
CA ARG A 15 -18.42 0.39 -10.67
C ARG A 15 -19.91 0.57 -10.43
N ARG A 16 -20.56 -0.34 -9.68
CA ARG A 16 -21.99 -0.21 -9.30
C ARG A 16 -22.28 1.02 -8.45
N LYS A 17 -21.29 1.57 -7.76
CA LYS A 17 -21.39 2.82 -6.98
C LYS A 17 -21.05 4.06 -7.79
N GLY A 18 -20.78 3.93 -9.10
CA GLY A 18 -20.33 5.04 -9.93
C GLY A 18 -18.94 5.55 -9.57
N LEU A 19 -18.15 4.76 -8.85
CA LEU A 19 -16.78 5.11 -8.46
C LEU A 19 -15.81 4.49 -9.46
N VAL A 20 -15.02 5.35 -10.11
CA VAL A 20 -13.91 4.94 -10.99
C VAL A 20 -12.61 5.16 -10.24
N PRO A 21 -11.87 4.10 -9.87
CA PRO A 21 -10.61 4.28 -9.17
C PRO A 21 -9.52 4.76 -10.12
N VAL A 22 -8.49 5.40 -9.58
CA VAL A 22 -7.45 6.05 -10.40
C VAL A 22 -6.71 5.06 -11.31
N PHE A 23 -6.57 3.80 -10.88
CA PHE A 23 -5.92 2.74 -11.65
C PHE A 23 -6.64 2.41 -12.97
N ASP A 24 -7.97 2.58 -13.02
CA ASP A 24 -8.78 2.34 -14.22
C ASP A 24 -8.75 3.54 -15.19
N MET A 25 -8.17 4.68 -14.79
CA MET A 25 -8.17 5.93 -15.56
C MET A 25 -6.89 6.17 -16.36
N VAL A 26 -5.84 5.39 -16.10
CA VAL A 26 -4.48 5.57 -16.66
C VAL A 26 -3.88 4.20 -16.96
N ARG A 27 -2.78 4.10 -17.71
CA ARG A 27 -2.08 2.82 -17.89
C ARG A 27 -1.40 2.44 -16.58
N SER A 28 -2.00 1.52 -15.84
CA SER A 28 -1.54 1.17 -14.50
C SER A 28 -1.00 -0.25 -14.38
N VAL A 29 -0.02 -0.41 -13.49
CA VAL A 29 0.47 -1.70 -13.00
C VAL A 29 0.14 -1.75 -11.52
N VAL A 30 -0.71 -2.70 -11.12
CA VAL A 30 -1.25 -2.78 -9.76
C VAL A 30 -0.86 -4.12 -9.13
N ILE A 31 -0.04 -4.06 -8.09
CA ILE A 31 0.52 -5.23 -7.40
C ILE A 31 -0.17 -5.36 -6.03
N ASP A 32 -0.94 -6.43 -5.85
CA ASP A 32 -1.57 -6.78 -4.57
C ASP A 32 -2.33 -5.65 -3.89
N PHE A 33 -2.98 -4.75 -4.64
CA PHE A 33 -3.77 -3.68 -4.06
C PHE A 33 -5.14 -4.21 -3.59
N PRO A 34 -5.65 -3.83 -2.40
CA PRO A 34 -6.98 -4.20 -1.95
C PRO A 34 -8.03 -3.83 -3.00
N VAL A 35 -9.11 -4.62 -3.10
CA VAL A 35 -10.17 -4.49 -4.14
C VAL A 35 -9.75 -4.99 -5.54
N TYR A 36 -8.46 -4.85 -5.88
CA TYR A 36 -7.92 -5.16 -7.20
C TYR A 36 -7.25 -6.54 -7.30
N CYS A 37 -6.85 -7.13 -6.17
CA CYS A 37 -6.15 -8.40 -6.18
C CYS A 37 -6.83 -9.50 -5.36
N GLU A 38 -7.23 -10.59 -6.02
CA GLU A 38 -7.74 -11.78 -5.34
C GLU A 38 -6.69 -12.47 -4.46
N ARG A 39 -5.40 -12.32 -4.82
CA ARG A 39 -4.28 -12.99 -4.14
C ARG A 39 -4.18 -12.59 -2.67
N LEU A 40 -4.41 -11.30 -2.37
CA LEU A 40 -4.57 -10.79 -1.01
C LEU A 40 -5.60 -11.58 -0.17
N TYR A 41 -6.78 -11.83 -0.75
CA TYR A 41 -7.86 -12.53 -0.05
C TYR A 41 -7.54 -14.02 0.14
N LYS A 42 -6.82 -14.62 -0.81
CA LYS A 42 -6.32 -15.99 -0.70
C LYS A 42 -5.26 -16.11 0.40
N PHE A 43 -4.36 -15.13 0.52
CA PHE A 43 -3.39 -15.09 1.61
C PHE A 43 -4.08 -15.00 2.97
N GLY A 44 -5.02 -14.08 3.18
CA GLY A 44 -5.74 -13.98 4.46
C GLY A 44 -6.42 -15.28 4.92
N ARG A 45 -6.91 -16.11 3.99
CA ARG A 45 -7.47 -17.44 4.28
C ARG A 45 -6.40 -18.47 4.64
N LEU A 46 -5.27 -18.46 3.95
CA LEU A 46 -4.14 -19.37 4.21
C LEU A 46 -3.46 -19.09 5.55
N LEU A 47 -3.54 -17.85 6.05
CA LEU A 47 -2.94 -17.46 7.34
C LEU A 47 -3.82 -17.75 8.55
N PHE A 48 -5.08 -18.15 8.34
CA PHE A 48 -6.02 -18.47 9.42
C PHE A 48 -5.49 -19.52 10.42
N PRO A 49 -4.82 -20.62 9.99
CA PRO A 49 -4.29 -21.63 10.91
C PRO A 49 -3.16 -21.13 11.81
N VAL A 50 -2.35 -20.18 11.35
CA VAL A 50 -1.19 -19.65 12.09
C VAL A 50 -1.52 -18.40 12.90
N LYS A 51 -2.72 -17.83 12.74
CA LYS A 51 -3.16 -16.57 13.37
C LYS A 51 -3.01 -16.51 14.90
N LYS A 52 -3.06 -17.66 15.58
CA LYS A 52 -2.91 -17.72 17.05
C LYS A 52 -1.47 -17.46 17.50
N ASP A 53 -0.50 -17.91 16.73
CA ASP A 53 0.92 -17.69 17.00
C ASP A 53 1.32 -16.32 16.42
N PRO A 54 1.66 -15.32 17.28
CA PRO A 54 2.00 -13.98 16.83
C PRO A 54 3.17 -13.97 15.83
N TYR A 55 4.21 -14.74 16.10
CA TYR A 55 5.45 -14.71 15.33
C TYR A 55 5.30 -15.45 14.00
N ARG A 56 4.64 -16.62 13.98
CA ARG A 56 4.35 -17.32 12.72
C ARG A 56 3.40 -16.53 11.82
N PHE A 57 2.42 -15.84 12.42
CA PHE A 57 1.55 -14.94 11.67
C PHE A 57 2.36 -13.81 11.02
N ALA A 58 3.23 -13.16 11.79
CA ALA A 58 4.10 -12.10 11.31
C ALA A 58 5.05 -12.56 10.19
N GLU A 59 5.70 -13.72 10.38
CA GLU A 59 6.63 -14.32 9.42
C GLU A 59 5.99 -14.51 8.04
N ALA A 60 4.72 -14.89 8.02
CA ALA A 60 4.00 -15.05 6.77
C ALA A 60 3.76 -13.71 6.05
N TYR A 61 3.44 -12.64 6.79
CA TYR A 61 3.36 -11.29 6.22
C TYR A 61 4.72 -10.78 5.76
N TRP A 62 5.80 -11.09 6.47
CA TRP A 62 7.16 -10.82 6.00
C TRP A 62 7.45 -11.48 4.65
N ARG A 63 7.10 -12.77 4.49
CA ARG A 63 7.26 -13.46 3.19
C ARG A 63 6.43 -12.83 2.09
N ILE A 64 5.16 -12.51 2.35
CA ILE A 64 4.27 -11.89 1.36
C ILE A 64 4.82 -10.53 0.92
N ASN A 65 5.25 -9.69 1.86
CA ASN A 65 5.74 -8.35 1.54
C ASN A 65 7.10 -8.38 0.82
N ARG A 66 7.97 -9.36 1.10
CA ARG A 66 9.18 -9.60 0.28
C ARG A 66 8.86 -9.95 -1.17
N VAL A 67 7.85 -10.79 -1.42
CA VAL A 67 7.41 -11.09 -2.80
C VAL A 67 6.88 -9.83 -3.48
N ARG A 68 6.13 -8.97 -2.76
CA ARG A 68 5.64 -7.71 -3.31
C ARG A 68 6.75 -6.71 -3.63
N GLU A 69 7.77 -6.64 -2.78
CA GLU A 69 8.99 -5.87 -3.03
C GLU A 69 9.71 -6.37 -4.30
N GLU A 70 9.94 -7.68 -4.41
CA GLU A 70 10.57 -8.27 -5.60
C GLU A 70 9.77 -7.97 -6.89
N GLU A 71 8.45 -8.13 -6.84
CA GLU A 71 7.55 -7.82 -7.97
C GLU A 71 7.56 -6.32 -8.32
N LEU A 72 7.55 -5.45 -7.31
CA LEU A 72 7.65 -4.00 -7.48
C LEU A 72 8.96 -3.64 -8.19
N LEU A 73 10.10 -4.06 -7.65
CA LEU A 73 11.41 -3.74 -8.18
C LEU A 73 11.63 -4.33 -9.57
N ASN A 74 11.14 -5.54 -9.81
CA ASN A 74 11.17 -6.14 -11.14
C ASN A 74 10.33 -5.35 -12.14
N ALA A 75 9.11 -4.94 -11.76
CA ALA A 75 8.26 -4.14 -12.62
C ALA A 75 8.89 -2.76 -12.93
N LEU A 76 9.48 -2.10 -11.93
CA LEU A 76 10.21 -0.84 -12.13
C LEU A 76 11.41 -0.98 -13.09
N ARG A 77 12.15 -2.09 -13.02
CA ARG A 77 13.35 -2.32 -13.85
C ARG A 77 13.06 -2.80 -15.27
N THR A 78 11.95 -3.51 -15.47
CA THR A 78 11.68 -4.22 -16.73
C THR A 78 10.54 -3.63 -17.54
N ARG A 79 9.69 -2.82 -16.93
CA ARG A 79 8.54 -2.20 -17.60
C ARG A 79 8.69 -0.69 -17.66
N SER A 80 8.56 -0.15 -18.86
CA SER A 80 8.50 1.29 -19.12
C SER A 80 7.12 1.76 -19.61
N ASP A 81 6.14 0.85 -19.69
CA ASP A 81 4.84 1.05 -20.33
C ASP A 81 3.72 1.43 -19.34
N TRP A 82 4.04 2.12 -18.24
CA TRP A 82 3.08 2.52 -17.22
C TRP A 82 3.11 4.02 -16.96
N ASP A 83 1.93 4.58 -16.68
CA ASP A 83 1.76 5.94 -16.17
C ASP A 83 1.65 5.92 -14.63
N LEU A 84 1.19 4.80 -14.05
CA LEU A 84 1.05 4.60 -12.62
C LEU A 84 1.40 3.15 -12.23
N LEU A 85 2.43 2.98 -11.41
CA LEU A 85 2.71 1.70 -10.76
C LEU A 85 2.36 1.82 -9.28
N ALA A 86 1.54 0.90 -8.77
CA ALA A 86 1.11 0.88 -7.39
C ALA A 86 1.27 -0.51 -6.77
N VAL A 87 1.72 -0.55 -5.53
CA VAL A 87 1.84 -1.75 -4.71
C VAL A 87 1.33 -1.47 -3.30
N TYR A 88 0.74 -2.48 -2.65
CA TYR A 88 0.24 -2.35 -1.28
C TYR A 88 1.03 -3.23 -0.32
N PHE A 89 1.56 -2.62 0.74
CA PHE A 89 2.26 -3.31 1.82
C PHE A 89 1.39 -3.29 3.09
N ASP A 90 1.03 -4.48 3.59
CA ASP A 90 0.22 -4.67 4.81
C ASP A 90 1.06 -5.06 6.04
N LEU A 91 2.39 -5.09 5.88
CA LEU A 91 3.30 -5.54 6.94
C LEU A 91 3.13 -4.71 8.22
N ALA A 92 3.17 -3.38 8.12
CA ALA A 92 3.08 -2.47 9.26
C ALA A 92 1.77 -2.60 10.03
N ASP A 93 0.64 -2.79 9.34
CA ASP A 93 -0.66 -3.05 9.96
C ASP A 93 -0.62 -4.37 10.75
N CYS A 94 -0.17 -5.45 10.09
CA CYS A 94 -0.18 -6.78 10.67
C CYS A 94 0.74 -6.91 11.88
N VAL A 95 1.95 -6.36 11.82
CA VAL A 95 2.84 -6.33 12.99
C VAL A 95 2.31 -5.38 14.06
N GLY A 96 1.67 -4.27 13.67
CA GLY A 96 1.07 -3.32 14.60
C GLY A 96 -0.01 -3.95 15.46
N HIS A 97 -0.96 -4.68 14.85
CA HIS A 97 -2.00 -5.41 15.60
C HIS A 97 -1.44 -6.40 16.60
N ARG A 98 -0.32 -7.05 16.26
CA ARG A 98 0.18 -8.18 17.03
C ARG A 98 1.20 -7.79 18.09
N PHE A 99 2.00 -6.76 17.84
CA PHE A 99 3.18 -6.46 18.64
C PHE A 99 3.26 -5.05 19.19
N MET A 100 2.41 -4.11 18.78
CA MET A 100 2.53 -2.71 19.26
C MET A 100 2.51 -2.57 20.78
N ALA A 101 1.76 -3.43 21.48
CA ALA A 101 1.67 -3.44 22.94
C ALA A 101 2.65 -4.39 23.65
N SER A 102 3.38 -5.24 22.92
CA SER A 102 4.13 -6.36 23.51
C SER A 102 5.58 -6.49 23.01
N ASP A 103 5.86 -6.10 21.78
CA ASP A 103 7.18 -6.19 21.15
C ASP A 103 7.38 -5.06 20.14
N ILE A 104 7.71 -3.88 20.66
CA ILE A 104 7.96 -2.70 19.82
C ILE A 104 9.18 -2.90 18.89
N GLY A 105 10.05 -3.88 19.20
CA GLY A 105 11.19 -4.24 18.36
C GLY A 105 10.73 -4.78 17.01
N GLU A 106 9.78 -5.72 16.98
CA GLU A 106 9.17 -6.23 15.75
C GLU A 106 8.57 -5.12 14.89
N VAL A 107 7.84 -4.20 15.52
CA VAL A 107 7.24 -3.05 14.84
C VAL A 107 8.33 -2.17 14.22
N ARG A 108 9.37 -1.83 14.97
CA ARG A 108 10.50 -1.03 14.47
C ARG A 108 11.18 -1.70 13.28
N ARG A 109 11.40 -3.01 13.33
CA ARG A 109 12.01 -3.76 12.21
C ARG A 109 11.16 -3.68 10.95
N ALA A 110 9.84 -3.79 11.06
CA ALA A 110 8.95 -3.66 9.90
C ALA A 110 9.02 -2.25 9.28
N TYR A 111 9.03 -1.19 10.09
CA TYR A 111 9.19 0.17 9.58
C TYR A 111 10.55 0.40 8.93
N GLN A 112 11.64 -0.12 9.52
CA GLN A 112 12.98 -0.04 8.93
C GLN A 112 13.07 -0.76 7.59
N TYR A 113 12.43 -1.93 7.48
CA TYR A 113 12.34 -2.65 6.22
C TYR A 113 11.57 -1.85 5.16
N LEU A 114 10.39 -1.32 5.49
CA LEU A 114 9.59 -0.52 4.55
C LEU A 114 10.31 0.78 4.13
N ASP A 115 11.09 1.38 5.02
CA ASP A 115 11.95 2.52 4.70
C ASP A 115 13.06 2.14 3.71
N GLY A 116 13.68 0.96 3.89
CA GLY A 116 14.62 0.39 2.92
C GLY A 116 14.01 0.14 1.55
N VAL A 117 12.78 -0.42 1.49
CA VAL A 117 12.04 -0.57 0.23
C VAL A 117 11.83 0.79 -0.45
N ALA A 118 11.45 1.81 0.32
CA ALA A 118 11.27 3.17 -0.22
C ALA A 118 12.58 3.76 -0.77
N GLU A 119 13.71 3.52 -0.09
CA GLU A 119 15.03 3.90 -0.57
C GLU A 119 15.41 3.20 -1.87
N GLU A 120 15.20 1.88 -1.97
CA GLU A 120 15.46 1.12 -3.20
C GLU A 120 14.60 1.61 -4.36
N VAL A 121 13.30 1.85 -4.13
CA VAL A 121 12.39 2.41 -5.15
C VAL A 121 12.93 3.74 -5.67
N ARG A 122 13.30 4.67 -4.78
CA ARG A 122 13.89 5.96 -5.19
C ARG A 122 15.19 5.76 -5.98
N GLY A 123 16.03 4.80 -5.58
CA GLY A 123 17.27 4.49 -6.28
C GLY A 123 17.05 3.96 -7.71
N VAL A 124 15.98 3.19 -7.93
CA VAL A 124 15.64 2.66 -9.26
C VAL A 124 15.00 3.72 -10.16
N VAL A 125 14.07 4.53 -9.64
CA VAL A 125 13.31 5.49 -10.47
C VAL A 125 13.98 6.86 -10.62
N GLY A 126 14.93 7.20 -9.75
CA GLY A 126 15.62 8.49 -9.77
C GLY A 126 14.68 9.68 -9.58
N SER A 127 14.98 10.80 -10.24
CA SER A 127 14.23 12.05 -10.18
C SER A 127 13.06 12.13 -11.15
N ASP A 128 12.95 11.18 -12.08
CA ASP A 128 12.07 11.25 -13.25
C ASP A 128 10.64 10.78 -12.95
N ALA A 129 10.45 10.09 -11.83
CA ALA A 129 9.14 9.62 -11.37
C ALA A 129 8.75 10.27 -10.03
N PHE A 130 7.47 10.54 -9.87
CA PHE A 130 6.91 10.96 -8.59
C PHE A 130 6.61 9.75 -7.71
N VAL A 131 7.31 9.61 -6.59
CA VAL A 131 7.06 8.55 -5.60
C VAL A 131 6.11 9.10 -4.53
N LEU A 132 4.97 8.43 -4.40
CA LEU A 132 3.96 8.67 -3.37
C LEU A 132 3.86 7.47 -2.43
N ILE A 133 4.15 7.69 -1.15
CA ILE A 133 3.88 6.72 -0.08
C ILE A 133 2.69 7.21 0.71
N VAL A 134 1.67 6.37 0.90
CA VAL A 134 0.45 6.72 1.63
C VAL A 134 0.00 5.55 2.49
N SER A 135 -0.43 5.85 3.72
CA SER A 135 -1.20 4.93 4.55
C SER A 135 -2.67 5.36 4.59
N ASP A 136 -3.57 4.39 4.69
CA ASP A 136 -5.01 4.62 4.85
C ASP A 136 -5.38 4.93 6.30
N HIS A 137 -4.62 4.38 7.25
CA HIS A 137 -4.74 4.65 8.68
C HIS A 137 -3.39 4.52 9.40
N GLY A 138 -3.44 4.54 10.72
CA GLY A 138 -2.29 4.36 11.61
C GLY A 138 -2.65 3.41 12.73
N MET A 139 -1.81 3.34 13.75
CA MET A 139 -1.96 2.39 14.86
C MET A 139 -1.76 3.10 16.21
N ASP A 140 -2.63 2.82 17.18
CA ASP A 140 -2.47 3.29 18.56
C ASP A 140 -1.53 2.37 19.36
N SER A 141 -1.13 2.78 20.56
CA SER A 141 -0.19 2.02 21.41
C SER A 141 -0.70 0.64 21.86
N ARG A 142 -1.97 0.30 21.58
CA ARG A 142 -2.56 -1.00 21.89
C ARG A 142 -2.70 -1.89 20.65
N GLY A 143 -2.17 -1.46 19.50
CA GLY A 143 -2.32 -2.19 18.25
C GLY A 143 -3.74 -2.11 17.69
N ARG A 144 -4.47 -1.01 17.93
CA ARG A 144 -5.77 -0.75 17.28
C ARG A 144 -5.62 0.35 16.24
N HIS A 145 -6.42 0.27 15.17
CA HIS A 145 -6.42 1.31 14.16
C HIS A 145 -6.68 2.69 14.77
N SER A 146 -5.91 3.68 14.33
CA SER A 146 -6.13 5.09 14.65
C SER A 146 -6.50 5.86 13.38
N LEU A 147 -7.15 7.02 13.55
CA LEU A 147 -7.54 7.88 12.43
C LEU A 147 -6.39 8.71 11.85
N ARG A 148 -5.16 8.55 12.37
CA ARG A 148 -3.98 9.23 11.86
C ARG A 148 -3.42 8.44 10.68
N SER A 149 -3.15 9.08 9.56
CA SER A 149 -2.44 8.46 8.44
C SER A 149 -1.10 9.15 8.19
N PHE A 150 -0.29 8.53 7.33
CA PHE A 150 1.00 9.02 6.90
C PHE A 150 0.99 9.18 5.38
N TYR A 151 1.71 10.18 4.88
CA TYR A 151 2.12 10.21 3.49
C TYR A 151 3.47 10.90 3.33
N SER A 152 4.14 10.58 2.23
CA SER A 152 5.43 11.19 1.83
C SER A 152 5.51 11.29 0.31
N PHE A 153 6.28 12.27 -0.16
CA PHE A 153 6.55 12.54 -1.57
C PHE A 153 8.05 12.58 -1.82
N SER A 154 8.49 12.14 -3.00
CA SER A 154 9.86 12.38 -3.46
C SER A 154 10.12 13.81 -3.93
N HIS A 155 9.06 14.58 -4.20
CA HIS A 155 9.14 15.95 -4.72
C HIS A 155 8.33 16.91 -3.86
N ASP A 156 8.83 18.12 -3.70
CA ASP A 156 8.08 19.18 -3.05
C ASP A 156 6.93 19.65 -3.95
N ILE A 157 5.78 19.83 -3.32
CA ILE A 157 4.57 20.36 -3.96
C ILE A 157 4.08 21.58 -3.14
N PRO A 158 3.41 22.58 -3.76
CA PRO A 158 3.04 23.84 -3.08
C PRO A 158 1.85 23.70 -2.11
N TRP A 159 1.21 22.54 -2.08
CA TRP A 159 0.08 22.24 -1.21
C TRP A 159 0.25 20.88 -0.54
N ARG A 160 -0.66 20.51 0.37
CA ARG A 160 -0.59 19.25 1.11
C ARG A 160 -1.97 18.59 1.16
N PRO A 161 -2.11 17.30 0.79
CA PRO A 161 -3.36 16.55 0.96
C PRO A 161 -3.87 16.62 2.39
N ARG A 162 -5.16 16.89 2.52
CA ARG A 162 -5.87 16.93 3.81
C ARG A 162 -6.81 15.74 3.99
N ARG A 163 -7.20 15.09 2.90
CA ARG A 163 -8.11 13.94 2.87
C ARG A 163 -7.61 12.89 1.89
N VAL A 164 -8.01 11.63 2.10
CA VAL A 164 -7.65 10.51 1.22
C VAL A 164 -8.09 10.75 -0.24
N TYR A 165 -9.18 11.48 -0.46
CA TYR A 165 -9.68 11.78 -1.80
C TYR A 165 -8.82 12.81 -2.55
N ASP A 166 -7.91 13.52 -1.87
CA ASP A 166 -7.03 14.51 -2.49
C ASP A 166 -5.87 13.84 -3.26
N PHE A 167 -5.57 12.56 -2.99
CA PHE A 167 -4.51 11.84 -3.71
C PHE A 167 -4.90 11.51 -5.16
N LYS A 168 -6.19 11.21 -5.42
CA LYS A 168 -6.66 10.94 -6.79
C LYS A 168 -6.38 12.10 -7.76
N PRO A 169 -6.79 13.35 -7.49
CA PRO A 169 -6.49 14.47 -8.38
C PRO A 169 -4.99 14.78 -8.44
N LEU A 170 -4.23 14.59 -7.35
CA LEU A 170 -2.77 14.73 -7.37
C LEU A 170 -2.12 13.75 -8.36
N ILE A 171 -2.46 12.46 -8.27
CA ILE A 171 -1.94 11.41 -9.16
C ILE A 171 -2.28 11.76 -10.62
N LEU A 172 -3.52 12.14 -10.89
CA LEU A 172 -3.93 12.52 -12.25
C LEU A 172 -3.19 13.77 -12.75
N LYS A 173 -2.93 14.77 -11.90
CA LYS A 173 -2.15 15.96 -12.27
C LYS A 173 -0.74 15.56 -12.72
N VAL A 174 -0.08 14.69 -11.95
CA VAL A 174 1.26 14.18 -12.29
C VAL A 174 1.25 13.37 -13.58
N VAL A 175 0.27 12.48 -13.76
CA VAL A 175 0.18 11.65 -14.98
C VAL A 175 -0.07 12.50 -16.23
N LEU A 176 -0.94 13.51 -16.15
CA LEU A 176 -1.35 14.31 -17.31
C LEU A 176 -0.36 15.43 -17.66
N HIS A 177 0.36 15.96 -16.68
CA HIS A 177 1.18 17.17 -16.83
C HIS A 177 2.65 16.95 -16.43
N GLY A 178 3.04 15.72 -16.11
CA GLY A 178 4.38 15.40 -15.60
C GLY A 178 4.67 16.09 -14.27
N LEU A 179 5.97 16.12 -13.92
CA LEU A 179 6.46 16.77 -12.69
C LEU A 179 6.34 18.30 -12.75
N GLU A 180 6.36 18.91 -13.94
CA GLU A 180 6.17 20.36 -14.12
C GLU A 180 4.78 20.81 -13.64
N GLY A 181 3.78 19.94 -13.82
CA GLY A 181 2.44 20.14 -13.31
C GLY A 181 2.35 20.16 -11.78
N LEU A 182 3.42 19.89 -11.02
CA LEU A 182 3.38 20.01 -9.56
C LEU A 182 3.51 21.45 -9.06
N SER A 183 4.00 22.37 -9.90
CA SER A 183 4.08 23.80 -9.60
C SER A 183 2.71 24.51 -9.56
#